data_AF-A0A4R8ZES3-F1
#
_entry.id   AF-A0A4R8ZES3-F1
#
_cell.length_a   1.000
_cell.length_b   1.000
_cell.length_c   1.000
_cell.angle_alpha   90.00
_cell.angle_beta   90.00
_cell.angle_gamma   90.00
#
_symmetry.space_group_name_H-M   'P 1'
#
loop_
_entity.id
_entity.type
_entity.pdbx_description
1 polymer ?
#
loop_
_entity_poly.entity_id
_entity_poly.type
_entity_poly.pdbx_seq_one_letter_code
_entity_poly.pdbx_strand_id
1 'polypeptide(L)'
;MATWTSTEDGVENAALCAHFLEALPVNGAAVSVFVGAVPEAVVCATDRLAARLDELQFDLGEGPRWEAARTRLPVLEPRVQEVEHPLWPVFHMALMDTTVKALYVFPLTLGALNVGIVELYSTTTGALDRTDRAKALVLANEAAWNLLDHLLQVQEAATDETSLTSQASAESPLSRREIHQATGMVLVQMNVTPTDALLLLRAHAFSHGKTVRAIAGDVVARRLQFSPEAEGL
;
A
#
# COMPACT_ATOMS: atom_id res chain seq x y z
N MET A 1 -5.96 41.21 4.09
CA MET A 1 -5.30 40.17 4.91
C MET A 1 -6.00 38.85 4.61
N ALA A 2 -5.62 38.21 3.51
CA ALA A 2 -6.17 36.91 3.11
C ALA A 2 -5.33 35.81 3.77
N THR A 3 -5.96 35.05 4.66
CA THR A 3 -5.40 33.87 5.32
C THR A 3 -5.23 32.76 4.31
N TRP A 4 -3.99 32.33 4.12
CA TRP A 4 -3.63 31.08 3.47
C TRP A 4 -3.97 29.92 4.42
N THR A 5 -4.75 28.95 3.95
CA THR A 5 -4.86 27.61 4.54
C THR A 5 -4.57 26.60 3.45
N SER A 6 -3.38 26.01 3.50
CA SER A 6 -3.01 24.84 2.71
C SER A 6 -2.12 23.96 3.57
N THR A 7 -2.39 22.66 3.52
CA THR A 7 -1.44 21.57 3.78
C THR A 7 -1.11 21.23 5.25
N GLU A 8 -2.09 20.94 6.10
CA GLU A 8 -1.80 20.25 7.39
C GLU A 8 -1.74 18.72 7.18
N ASP A 9 -2.77 18.10 6.60
CA ASP A 9 -2.82 16.63 6.39
C ASP A 9 -1.69 16.07 5.51
N GLY A 10 -1.32 16.76 4.43
CA GLY A 10 -0.26 16.31 3.52
C GLY A 10 1.15 16.45 4.10
N VAL A 11 1.33 17.42 5.01
CA VAL A 11 2.62 17.68 5.67
C VAL A 11 2.80 16.75 6.88
N GLU A 12 1.74 16.48 7.64
CA GLU A 12 1.75 15.51 8.74
C GLU A 12 2.03 14.08 8.24
N ASN A 13 1.42 13.68 7.13
CA ASN A 13 1.67 12.35 6.53
C ASN A 13 3.11 12.21 6.01
N ALA A 14 3.69 13.25 5.41
CA ALA A 14 5.10 13.23 5.01
C ALA A 14 6.04 13.16 6.22
N ALA A 15 5.71 13.84 7.32
CA ALA A 15 6.45 13.78 8.58
C ALA A 15 6.45 12.38 9.19
N LEU A 16 5.35 11.63 9.08
CA LEU A 16 5.23 10.26 9.59
C LEU A 16 6.30 9.33 9.00
N CYS A 17 6.43 9.31 7.67
CA CYS A 17 7.42 8.47 7.00
C CYS A 17 8.87 8.95 7.27
N ALA A 18 9.10 10.27 7.37
CA ALA A 18 10.42 10.83 7.63
C ALA A 18 11.01 10.38 8.98
N HIS A 19 10.16 10.21 10.00
CA HIS A 19 10.62 9.83 11.34
C HIS A 19 11.33 8.46 11.39
N PHE A 20 10.96 7.53 10.51
CA PHE A 20 11.65 6.24 10.38
C PHE A 20 13.08 6.40 9.86
N LEU A 21 13.33 7.33 8.92
CA LEU A 21 14.64 7.56 8.33
C LEU A 21 15.59 8.28 9.31
N GLU A 22 15.04 9.13 10.18
CA GLU A 22 15.81 9.82 11.21
C GLU A 22 16.29 8.85 12.30
N ALA A 23 15.49 7.84 12.63
CA ALA A 23 15.74 6.95 13.76
C ALA A 23 16.44 5.63 13.41
N LEU A 24 16.36 5.20 12.14
CA LEU A 24 16.80 3.88 11.69
C LEU A 24 17.79 3.97 10.52
N PRO A 25 18.72 3.00 10.38
CA PRO A 25 19.67 2.95 9.27
C PRO A 25 19.01 2.41 7.98
N VAL A 26 17.99 3.11 7.49
CA VAL A 26 17.23 2.76 6.27
C VAL A 26 17.27 3.92 5.28
N ASN A 27 16.99 3.65 4.00
CA ASN A 27 17.06 4.65 2.94
C ASN A 27 15.70 5.21 2.56
N GLY A 28 14.62 4.47 2.81
CA GLY A 28 13.27 4.98 2.58
C GLY A 28 12.19 4.15 3.28
N ALA A 29 11.00 4.75 3.36
CA ALA A 29 9.84 4.20 4.03
C ALA A 29 8.57 4.47 3.23
N ALA A 30 7.63 3.54 3.25
CA ALA A 30 6.25 3.73 2.83
C ALA A 30 5.31 3.24 3.92
N VAL A 31 4.21 3.96 4.14
CA VAL A 31 3.16 3.60 5.09
C VAL A 31 1.85 3.45 4.33
N SER A 32 1.18 2.32 4.53
CA SER A 32 -0.13 2.02 3.98
C SER A 32 -1.13 1.63 5.07
N VAL A 33 -2.40 1.93 4.84
CA VAL A 33 -3.53 1.74 5.76
C VAL A 33 -4.56 0.82 5.12
N PHE A 34 -5.17 -0.11 5.88
CA PHE A 34 -6.20 -1.03 5.36
C PHE A 34 -7.17 -1.55 6.45
N VAL A 35 -7.69 -0.63 7.27
CA VAL A 35 -8.50 -0.98 8.46
C VAL A 35 -9.91 -1.45 8.09
N GLY A 36 -10.25 -2.70 8.41
CA GLY A 36 -11.61 -3.20 8.28
C GLY A 36 -12.16 -3.12 6.84
N ALA A 37 -13.18 -2.31 6.62
CA ALA A 37 -13.77 -2.07 5.30
C ALA A 37 -13.13 -0.90 4.55
N VAL A 38 -12.15 -0.21 5.14
CA VAL A 38 -11.46 0.92 4.52
C VAL A 38 -10.62 0.40 3.35
N PRO A 39 -10.82 0.93 2.13
CA PRO A 39 -9.97 0.63 0.98
C PRO A 39 -8.50 0.86 1.32
N GLU A 40 -7.66 -0.13 1.04
CA GLU A 40 -6.23 0.01 1.26
C GLU A 40 -5.67 1.26 0.56
N ALA A 41 -4.89 2.09 1.24
CA ALA A 41 -4.32 3.32 0.69
C ALA A 41 -2.89 3.56 1.18
N VAL A 42 -2.07 4.19 0.33
CA VAL A 42 -0.75 4.67 0.71
C VAL A 42 -0.91 6.04 1.36
N VAL A 43 -0.47 6.16 2.60
CA VAL A 43 -0.55 7.39 3.39
C VAL A 43 0.65 8.27 3.08
N CYS A 44 1.84 7.68 3.07
CA CYS A 44 3.07 8.38 2.73
C CYS A 44 4.10 7.45 2.12
N ALA A 45 5.03 8.04 1.37
CA ALA A 45 6.27 7.41 0.94
C ALA A 45 7.37 8.47 0.93
N THR A 46 8.56 8.12 1.39
CA THR A 46 9.69 9.08 1.47
C THR A 46 10.27 9.41 0.10
N ASP A 47 10.13 8.50 -0.87
CA ASP A 47 10.65 8.67 -2.21
C ASP A 47 9.88 7.79 -3.22
N ARG A 48 10.25 7.93 -4.49
CA ARG A 48 9.65 7.18 -5.61
C ARG A 48 9.92 5.68 -5.53
N LEU A 49 11.04 5.24 -4.96
CA LEU A 49 11.37 3.83 -4.83
C LEU A 49 10.53 3.17 -3.74
N ALA A 50 10.35 3.81 -2.59
CA ALA A 50 9.44 3.37 -1.53
C ALA A 50 8.01 3.22 -2.05
N ALA A 51 7.49 4.23 -2.77
CA ALA A 51 6.17 4.17 -3.39
C ALA A 51 6.08 3.04 -4.43
N ARG A 52 7.14 2.83 -5.22
CA ARG A 52 7.20 1.76 -6.21
C ARG A 52 7.23 0.37 -5.59
N LEU A 53 7.92 0.18 -4.46
CA LEU A 53 7.99 -1.11 -3.76
C LEU A 53 6.64 -1.52 -3.17
N ASP A 54 5.93 -0.57 -2.57
CA ASP A 54 4.56 -0.78 -2.09
C ASP A 54 3.62 -1.13 -3.28
N GLU A 55 3.73 -0.38 -4.39
CA GLU A 55 2.94 -0.65 -5.59
C GLU A 55 3.23 -2.04 -6.18
N LEU A 56 4.50 -2.43 -6.29
CA LEU A 56 4.90 -3.75 -6.80
C LEU A 56 4.30 -4.88 -5.98
N GLN A 57 4.38 -4.80 -4.64
CA GLN A 57 3.81 -5.85 -3.79
C GLN A 57 2.29 -5.90 -3.87
N PHE A 58 1.64 -4.74 -4.03
CA PHE A 58 0.20 -4.69 -4.23
C PHE A 58 -0.22 -5.28 -5.57
N ASP A 59 0.43 -4.87 -6.66
CA ASP A 59 0.13 -5.28 -8.02
C ASP A 59 0.37 -6.77 -8.20
N LEU A 60 1.51 -7.28 -7.72
CA LEU A 60 1.87 -8.68 -7.85
C LEU A 60 1.10 -9.59 -6.88
N GLY A 61 0.58 -9.03 -5.78
CA GLY A 61 0.00 -9.84 -4.71
C GLY A 61 1.04 -10.70 -3.97
N GLU A 62 2.32 -10.37 -4.15
CA GLU A 62 3.47 -11.04 -3.58
C GLU A 62 4.27 -10.07 -2.71
N GLY A 63 5.14 -10.61 -1.86
CA GLY A 63 6.09 -9.84 -1.05
C GLY A 63 5.85 -9.89 0.45
N PRO A 64 6.84 -9.41 1.24
CA PRO A 64 6.86 -9.53 2.69
C PRO A 64 5.69 -8.85 3.40
N ARG A 65 5.07 -7.82 2.80
CA ARG A 65 3.92 -7.13 3.42
C ARG A 65 2.74 -8.06 3.69
N TRP A 66 2.48 -9.02 2.81
CA TRP A 66 1.32 -9.90 2.95
C TRP A 66 1.49 -10.89 4.11
N GLU A 67 2.72 -11.33 4.32
CA GLU A 67 3.07 -12.13 5.49
C GLU A 67 2.99 -11.31 6.78
N ALA A 68 3.52 -10.08 6.78
CA ALA A 68 3.43 -9.19 7.94
C ALA A 68 1.96 -8.90 8.31
N ALA A 69 1.10 -8.61 7.33
CA ALA A 69 -0.34 -8.39 7.54
C ALA A 69 -1.03 -9.63 8.14
N ARG A 70 -0.74 -10.81 7.59
CA ARG A 70 -1.37 -12.09 8.01
C ARG A 70 -0.90 -12.53 9.39
N THR A 71 0.39 -12.49 9.64
CA THR A 71 1.01 -12.99 10.88
C THR A 71 0.97 -11.98 12.02
N ARG A 72 0.85 -10.69 11.68
CA ARG A 72 1.00 -9.56 12.62
C ARG A 72 2.36 -9.56 13.30
N LEU A 73 3.38 -10.06 12.60
CA LEU A 73 4.77 -10.05 13.03
C LEU A 73 5.64 -9.32 12.00
N PRO A 74 6.75 -8.68 12.43
CA PRO A 74 7.69 -8.09 11.49
C PRO A 74 8.33 -9.15 10.58
N VAL A 75 8.50 -8.80 9.31
CA VAL A 75 9.24 -9.59 8.32
C VAL A 75 10.52 -8.83 7.98
N LEU A 76 11.68 -9.44 8.22
CA LEU A 76 12.99 -8.80 8.08
C LEU A 76 13.82 -9.56 7.05
N GLU A 77 14.01 -8.94 5.89
CA GLU A 77 14.75 -9.49 4.76
C GLU A 77 16.05 -8.72 4.55
N PRO A 78 17.18 -9.13 5.17
CA PRO A 78 18.43 -8.38 5.13
C PRO A 78 19.14 -8.41 3.77
N ARG A 79 18.72 -9.33 2.87
CA ARG A 79 19.40 -9.67 1.61
C ARG A 79 18.41 -10.15 0.54
N VAL A 80 17.53 -9.24 0.09
CA VAL A 80 16.39 -9.60 -0.80
C VAL A 80 16.79 -10.05 -2.20
N GLN A 81 18.03 -9.75 -2.64
CA GLN A 81 18.50 -10.07 -3.99
C GLN A 81 19.43 -11.30 -4.07
N GLU A 82 19.87 -11.86 -2.94
CA GLU A 82 20.91 -12.91 -2.97
C GLU A 82 20.37 -14.32 -3.24
N VAL A 83 19.16 -14.59 -2.78
CA VAL A 83 18.51 -15.90 -2.91
C VAL A 83 17.08 -15.69 -3.38
N GLU A 84 16.69 -16.46 -4.39
CA GLU A 84 15.30 -16.48 -4.87
C GLU A 84 14.35 -16.84 -3.72
N HIS A 85 13.31 -16.03 -3.54
CA HIS A 85 12.38 -16.25 -2.44
C HIS A 85 11.22 -17.17 -2.86
N PRO A 86 11.04 -18.34 -2.20
CA PRO A 86 10.08 -19.36 -2.65
C PRO A 86 8.62 -18.92 -2.54
N LEU A 87 8.30 -17.97 -1.66
CA LEU A 87 6.92 -17.49 -1.46
C LEU A 87 6.56 -16.27 -2.31
N TRP A 88 7.54 -15.59 -2.91
CA TRP A 88 7.31 -14.39 -3.71
C TRP A 88 8.30 -14.28 -4.88
N PRO A 89 8.38 -15.29 -5.76
CA PRO A 89 9.38 -15.35 -6.83
C PRO A 89 9.23 -14.22 -7.85
N VAL A 90 8.01 -13.78 -8.16
CA VAL A 90 7.78 -12.69 -9.13
C VAL A 90 8.18 -11.35 -8.53
N PHE A 91 7.87 -11.11 -7.26
CA PHE A 91 8.35 -9.91 -6.56
C PHE A 91 9.88 -9.93 -6.44
N HIS A 92 10.50 -11.08 -6.15
CA HIS A 92 11.96 -11.22 -6.13
C HIS A 92 12.59 -10.82 -7.47
N MET A 93 12.03 -11.30 -8.59
CA MET A 93 12.48 -10.90 -9.93
C MET A 93 12.33 -9.39 -10.16
N ALA A 94 11.20 -8.80 -9.75
CA ALA A 94 10.99 -7.35 -9.89
C ALA A 94 11.98 -6.52 -9.06
N LEU A 95 12.47 -7.04 -7.94
CA LEU A 95 13.50 -6.38 -7.13
C LEU A 95 14.86 -6.31 -7.84
N MET A 96 15.15 -7.19 -8.81
CA MET A 96 16.41 -7.18 -9.57
C MET A 96 16.59 -5.89 -10.38
N ASP A 97 15.49 -5.27 -10.80
CA ASP A 97 15.48 -4.01 -11.55
C ASP A 97 15.53 -2.77 -10.63
N THR A 98 15.83 -2.98 -9.34
CA THR A 98 15.90 -1.90 -8.33
C THR A 98 17.24 -1.90 -7.59
N THR A 99 17.51 -0.81 -6.86
CA THR A 99 18.71 -0.68 -6.01
C THR A 99 18.52 -1.28 -4.61
N VAL A 100 17.38 -1.92 -4.33
CA VAL A 100 17.03 -2.39 -2.99
C VAL A 100 17.79 -3.66 -2.65
N LYS A 101 18.38 -3.70 -1.46
CA LYS A 101 19.15 -4.84 -0.95
C LYS A 101 18.60 -5.43 0.34
N ALA A 102 17.81 -4.67 1.10
CA ALA A 102 17.09 -5.17 2.26
C ALA A 102 15.69 -4.56 2.35
N LEU A 103 14.74 -5.33 2.88
CA LEU A 103 13.38 -4.91 3.19
C LEU A 103 13.08 -5.25 4.65
N TYR A 104 12.44 -4.33 5.37
CA TYR A 104 11.97 -4.55 6.74
C TYR A 104 10.54 -4.07 6.84
N VAL A 105 9.62 -4.99 7.07
CA VAL A 105 8.19 -4.71 7.06
C VAL A 105 7.63 -4.93 8.45
N PHE A 106 7.00 -3.89 8.99
CA PHE A 106 6.40 -3.92 10.32
C PHE A 106 4.90 -3.70 10.19
N PRO A 107 4.07 -4.60 10.75
CA PRO A 107 2.64 -4.38 10.80
C PRO A 107 2.32 -3.29 11.83
N LEU A 108 1.38 -2.41 11.48
CA LEU A 108 0.87 -1.36 12.34
C LEU A 108 -0.37 -1.92 13.05
N THR A 109 -0.21 -2.38 14.29
CA THR A 109 -1.26 -3.11 15.01
C THR A 109 -1.60 -2.48 16.35
N LEU A 110 -2.89 -2.42 16.68
CA LEU A 110 -3.39 -1.98 17.98
C LEU A 110 -4.24 -3.09 18.60
N GLY A 111 -3.64 -3.83 19.54
CA GLY A 111 -4.26 -5.04 20.09
C GLY A 111 -4.55 -6.10 19.02
N ALA A 112 -5.83 -6.36 18.75
CA ALA A 112 -6.25 -7.29 17.70
C ALA A 112 -6.46 -6.62 16.33
N LEU A 113 -6.40 -5.28 16.25
CA LEU A 113 -6.66 -4.51 15.05
C LEU A 113 -5.39 -4.39 14.18
N ASN A 114 -5.54 -4.67 12.88
CA ASN A 114 -4.54 -4.32 11.87
C ASN A 114 -4.89 -2.95 11.28
N VAL A 115 -4.09 -1.95 11.62
CA VAL A 115 -4.25 -0.59 11.11
C VAL A 115 -3.67 -0.47 9.70
N GLY A 116 -2.49 -1.06 9.50
CA GLY A 116 -1.75 -0.90 8.27
C GLY A 116 -0.40 -1.58 8.32
N ILE A 117 0.51 -1.13 7.46
CA ILE A 117 1.90 -1.60 7.38
C ILE A 117 2.82 -0.41 7.17
N VAL A 118 4.02 -0.48 7.77
CA VAL A 118 5.18 0.30 7.33
C VAL A 118 6.20 -0.62 6.67
N GLU A 119 6.68 -0.19 5.51
CA GLU A 119 7.66 -0.89 4.69
C GLU A 119 8.91 -0.02 4.60
N LEU A 120 10.03 -0.56 5.07
CA LEU A 120 11.33 0.12 5.08
C LEU A 120 12.25 -0.58 4.10
N TYR A 121 13.04 0.18 3.34
CA TYR A 121 14.05 -0.40 2.45
C TYR A 121 15.44 0.15 2.73
N SER A 122 16.47 -0.66 2.42
CA SER A 122 17.86 -0.22 2.39
C SER A 122 18.51 -0.61 1.06
N THR A 123 19.42 0.23 0.58
CA THR A 123 20.29 0.00 -0.59
C THR A 123 21.57 -0.75 -0.24
N THR A 124 21.77 -1.04 1.05
CA THR A 124 22.83 -1.90 1.57
C THR A 124 22.24 -3.16 2.18
N THR A 125 22.91 -4.29 2.01
CA THR A 125 22.57 -5.52 2.74
C THR A 125 22.88 -5.36 4.22
N GLY A 126 22.09 -5.95 5.09
CA GLY A 126 22.36 -5.95 6.53
C GLY A 126 21.13 -6.32 7.32
N ALA A 127 21.31 -6.76 8.56
CA ALA A 127 20.20 -6.91 9.47
C ALA A 127 20.09 -5.64 10.34
N LEU A 128 18.87 -5.19 10.63
CA LEU A 128 18.66 -4.28 11.75
C LEU A 128 19.17 -4.96 13.02
N ASP A 129 19.94 -4.24 13.82
CA ASP A 129 20.40 -4.74 15.11
C ASP A 129 19.25 -4.78 16.14
N ARG A 130 19.53 -5.26 17.36
CA ARG A 130 18.50 -5.35 18.40
C ARG A 130 17.92 -3.99 18.78
N THR A 131 18.74 -2.95 18.79
CA THR A 131 18.35 -1.60 19.17
C THR A 131 17.46 -0.98 18.11
N ASP A 132 17.83 -1.09 16.84
CA ASP A 132 17.08 -0.55 15.72
C ASP A 132 15.77 -1.31 15.50
N ARG A 133 15.74 -2.62 15.70
CA ARG A 133 14.48 -3.39 15.72
C ARG A 133 13.54 -2.91 16.82
N ALA A 134 14.06 -2.63 18.01
CA ALA A 134 13.25 -2.13 19.12
C ALA A 134 12.69 -0.73 18.82
N LYS A 135 13.51 0.18 18.27
CA LYS A 135 13.04 1.49 17.80
C LYS A 135 11.96 1.35 16.73
N ALA A 136 12.18 0.52 15.72
CA ALA A 136 11.22 0.32 14.63
C ALA A 136 9.85 -0.16 15.16
N LEU A 137 9.84 -1.04 16.16
CA LEU A 137 8.59 -1.48 16.81
C LEU A 137 7.88 -0.33 17.56
N VAL A 138 8.63 0.53 18.26
CA VAL A 138 8.06 1.71 18.94
C VAL A 138 7.45 2.67 17.91
N LEU A 139 8.19 2.99 16.86
CA LEU A 139 7.74 3.86 15.77
C LEU A 139 6.53 3.29 15.03
N ALA A 140 6.51 1.98 14.78
CA ALA A 140 5.34 1.31 14.19
C ALA A 140 4.10 1.41 15.09
N ASN A 141 4.25 1.30 16.41
CA ASN A 141 3.13 1.47 17.34
C ASN A 141 2.63 2.92 17.37
N GLU A 142 3.52 3.91 17.37
CA GLU A 142 3.16 5.33 17.29
C GLU A 142 2.45 5.66 15.97
N ALA A 143 2.99 5.17 14.86
CA ALA A 143 2.36 5.29 13.55
C ALA A 143 0.96 4.67 13.52
N ALA A 144 0.77 3.51 14.15
CA ALA A 144 -0.53 2.86 14.24
C ALA A 144 -1.57 3.73 14.97
N TRP A 145 -1.19 4.38 16.07
CA TRP A 145 -2.07 5.31 16.80
C TRP A 145 -2.39 6.57 15.99
N ASN A 146 -1.38 7.20 15.38
CA ASN A 146 -1.58 8.40 14.56
C ASN A 146 -2.51 8.12 13.38
N LEU A 147 -2.33 6.98 12.71
CA LEU A 147 -3.22 6.57 11.61
C LEU A 147 -4.64 6.29 12.09
N LEU A 148 -4.81 5.63 13.24
CA LEU A 148 -6.15 5.38 13.77
C LEU A 148 -6.88 6.67 14.10
N ASP A 149 -6.21 7.61 14.76
CA ASP A 149 -6.78 8.92 15.10
C ASP A 149 -7.20 9.69 13.84
N HIS A 150 -6.32 9.73 12.82
CA HIS A 150 -6.64 10.35 11.54
C HIS A 150 -7.86 9.71 10.85
N LEU A 151 -7.96 8.38 10.84
CA LEU A 151 -9.12 7.69 10.26
C LEU A 151 -10.43 8.02 10.97
N LEU A 152 -10.41 8.13 12.30
CA LEU A 152 -11.60 8.46 13.09
C LEU A 152 -12.06 9.89 12.80
N GLN A 153 -11.12 10.85 12.73
CA GLN A 153 -11.43 12.25 12.40
C GLN A 153 -12.02 12.40 10.99
N VAL A 154 -11.46 11.69 10.00
CA VAL A 154 -12.01 11.70 8.62
C VAL A 154 -13.43 11.13 8.58
N GLN A 155 -13.71 10.09 9.37
CA GLN A 155 -15.04 9.49 9.42
C GLN A 155 -16.07 10.40 10.08
N GLU A 156 -15.70 11.12 11.15
CA GLU A 156 -16.55 12.12 11.78
C GLU A 156 -16.85 13.29 10.84
N ALA A 157 -15.85 13.80 10.11
CA ALA A 157 -16.03 14.86 9.13
C ALA A 157 -16.91 14.45 7.94
N ALA A 158 -16.88 13.18 7.54
CA ALA A 158 -17.73 12.66 6.46
C ALA A 158 -19.21 12.51 6.86
N THR A 159 -19.51 12.47 8.16
CA THR A 159 -20.90 12.43 8.66
C THR A 159 -21.58 13.80 8.75
N ASP A 160 -20.83 14.89 8.62
CA ASP A 160 -21.38 16.24 8.44
C ASP A 160 -21.57 16.54 6.94
N GLU A 161 -22.81 16.49 6.46
CA GLU A 161 -23.21 16.55 5.03
C GLU A 161 -22.81 17.83 4.24
N THR A 162 -21.99 18.73 4.78
CA THR A 162 -21.74 20.06 4.16
C THR A 162 -20.42 20.21 3.42
N SER A 163 -19.54 19.19 3.40
CA SER A 163 -18.18 19.33 2.84
C SER A 163 -17.82 18.24 1.82
N LEU A 164 -18.67 18.01 0.82
CA LEU A 164 -18.41 17.04 -0.26
C LEU A 164 -17.71 17.66 -1.49
N THR A 165 -16.99 18.77 -1.33
CA THR A 165 -16.23 19.39 -2.44
C THR A 165 -14.91 19.98 -1.97
N SER A 166 -13.92 19.13 -1.66
CA SER A 166 -12.55 19.60 -1.52
C SER A 166 -11.52 18.56 -2.01
N GLN A 167 -11.19 18.75 -3.29
CA GLN A 167 -9.83 18.71 -3.84
C GLN A 167 -9.08 17.37 -3.75
N ALA A 168 -9.35 16.55 -4.76
CA ALA A 168 -8.45 15.50 -5.23
C ALA A 168 -7.13 16.13 -5.73
N SER A 169 -6.14 16.23 -4.83
CA SER A 169 -4.74 16.35 -5.23
C SER A 169 -4.35 15.05 -5.94
N ALA A 170 -3.96 15.17 -7.21
CA ALA A 170 -3.84 14.09 -8.17
C ALA A 170 -2.71 13.06 -7.92
N GLU A 171 -2.08 13.01 -6.73
CA GLU A 171 -0.87 12.18 -6.54
C GLU A 171 -0.76 11.33 -5.26
N SER A 172 -1.71 11.35 -4.31
CA SER A 172 -1.98 10.27 -3.29
C SER A 172 -2.85 10.90 -2.20
N PRO A 173 -4.10 10.42 -1.93
CA PRO A 173 -4.39 9.16 -1.20
C PRO A 173 -5.50 8.30 -1.87
N LEU A 174 -5.81 8.56 -3.14
CA LEU A 174 -6.88 7.90 -3.91
C LEU A 174 -6.45 6.60 -4.63
N SER A 175 -5.19 6.19 -4.44
CA SER A 175 -4.42 5.31 -5.33
C SER A 175 -4.98 3.90 -5.59
N ARG A 176 -5.82 3.37 -4.69
CA ARG A 176 -6.43 2.03 -4.85
C ARG A 176 -7.96 2.03 -4.78
N ARG A 177 -8.62 3.19 -4.61
CA ARG A 177 -10.09 3.27 -4.64
C ARG A 177 -10.64 2.78 -5.98
N GLU A 178 -10.03 3.20 -7.08
CA GLU A 178 -10.37 2.72 -8.43
C GLU A 178 -10.18 1.20 -8.56
N ILE A 179 -9.17 0.64 -7.90
CA ILE A 179 -8.93 -0.82 -7.90
C ILE A 179 -10.05 -1.55 -7.15
N HIS A 180 -10.49 -1.04 -6.00
CA HIS A 180 -11.64 -1.59 -5.28
C HIS A 180 -12.95 -1.46 -6.09
N GLN A 181 -13.16 -0.32 -6.75
CA GLN A 181 -14.31 -0.12 -7.65
C GLN A 181 -14.29 -1.09 -8.82
N ALA A 182 -13.16 -1.23 -9.50
CA ALA A 182 -12.97 -2.18 -10.59
C ALA A 182 -13.17 -3.62 -10.10
N THR A 183 -12.68 -3.95 -8.91
CA THR A 183 -12.88 -5.28 -8.28
C THR A 183 -14.37 -5.54 -8.09
N GLY A 184 -15.13 -4.56 -7.59
CA GLY A 184 -16.59 -4.65 -7.48
C GLY A 184 -17.30 -4.81 -8.83
N MET A 185 -16.84 -4.12 -9.87
CA MET A 185 -17.39 -4.26 -11.23
C MET A 185 -17.11 -5.66 -11.80
N VAL A 186 -15.87 -6.17 -11.66
CA VAL A 186 -15.47 -7.50 -12.16
C VAL A 186 -16.17 -8.62 -11.38
N LEU A 187 -16.32 -8.46 -10.06
CA LEU A 187 -17.09 -9.37 -9.20
C LEU A 187 -18.48 -9.60 -9.76
N VAL A 188 -19.20 -8.51 -10.11
CA VAL A 188 -20.55 -8.59 -10.67
C VAL A 188 -20.54 -9.17 -12.09
N GLN A 189 -19.59 -8.77 -12.95
CA GLN A 189 -19.50 -9.25 -14.33
C GLN A 189 -19.22 -10.76 -14.41
N MET A 190 -18.39 -11.28 -13.50
CA MET A 190 -17.92 -12.67 -13.52
C MET A 190 -18.65 -13.58 -12.53
N ASN A 191 -19.46 -13.02 -11.64
CA ASN A 191 -20.13 -13.74 -10.55
C ASN A 191 -19.15 -14.56 -9.69
N VAL A 192 -18.07 -13.90 -9.22
CA VAL A 192 -16.98 -14.51 -8.42
C VAL A 192 -16.84 -13.83 -7.06
N THR A 193 -15.89 -14.26 -6.23
CA THR A 193 -15.60 -13.57 -4.96
C THR A 193 -14.79 -12.28 -5.19
N PRO A 194 -14.75 -11.33 -4.23
CA PRO A 194 -13.87 -10.16 -4.33
C PRO A 194 -12.39 -10.54 -4.50
N THR A 195 -11.95 -11.62 -3.82
CA THR A 195 -10.59 -12.15 -3.93
C THR A 195 -10.30 -12.63 -5.35
N ASP A 196 -11.21 -13.38 -5.96
CA ASP A 196 -11.06 -13.88 -7.33
C ASP A 196 -11.15 -12.74 -8.35
N ALA A 197 -12.01 -11.75 -8.13
CA ALA A 197 -12.10 -10.57 -8.99
C ALA A 197 -10.79 -9.76 -9.00
N LEU A 198 -10.17 -9.57 -7.83
CA LEU A 198 -8.85 -8.92 -7.74
C LEU A 198 -7.77 -9.79 -8.39
N LEU A 199 -7.84 -11.11 -8.24
CA LEU A 199 -6.93 -12.03 -8.91
C LEU A 199 -7.04 -11.93 -10.44
N LEU A 200 -8.26 -11.80 -10.98
CA LEU A 200 -8.49 -11.59 -12.41
C LEU A 200 -7.90 -10.25 -12.89
N LEU A 201 -8.09 -9.17 -12.13
CA LEU A 201 -7.45 -7.88 -12.44
C LEU A 201 -5.93 -8.00 -12.48
N ARG A 202 -5.33 -8.70 -11.50
CA ARG A 202 -3.89 -8.96 -11.45
C ARG A 202 -3.40 -9.81 -12.62
N ALA A 203 -4.10 -10.90 -12.93
CA ALA A 203 -3.77 -11.77 -14.05
C ALA A 203 -3.81 -11.01 -15.38
N HIS A 204 -4.81 -10.14 -15.57
CA HIS A 204 -4.91 -9.30 -16.75
C HIS A 204 -3.83 -8.21 -16.81
N ALA A 205 -3.48 -7.60 -15.67
CA ALA A 205 -2.39 -6.63 -15.57
C ALA A 205 -1.06 -7.27 -15.96
N PHE A 206 -0.78 -8.45 -15.40
CA PHE A 206 0.42 -9.24 -15.67
C PHE A 206 0.53 -9.63 -17.16
N SER A 207 -0.54 -10.19 -17.76
CA SER A 207 -0.52 -10.63 -19.16
C SER A 207 -0.33 -9.50 -20.17
N HIS A 208 -0.61 -8.24 -19.78
CA HIS A 208 -0.48 -7.07 -20.63
C HIS A 208 0.70 -6.16 -20.23
N GLY A 209 1.52 -6.54 -19.25
CA GLY A 209 2.63 -5.73 -18.76
C GLY A 209 2.20 -4.36 -18.20
N LYS A 210 0.99 -4.27 -17.63
CA LYS A 210 0.40 -3.05 -17.04
C LYS A 210 0.32 -3.17 -15.52
N THR A 211 0.18 -2.05 -14.83
CA THR A 211 -0.14 -2.04 -13.38
C THR A 211 -1.59 -2.41 -13.14
N VAL A 212 -1.91 -2.92 -11.95
CA VAL A 212 -3.32 -3.21 -11.59
C VAL A 212 -4.13 -1.92 -11.59
N ARG A 213 -3.53 -0.79 -11.20
CA ARG A 213 -4.16 0.54 -11.28
C ARG A 213 -4.56 0.89 -12.71
N ALA A 214 -3.69 0.67 -13.69
CA ALA A 214 -4.00 0.97 -15.10
C ALA A 214 -5.17 0.12 -15.62
N ILE A 215 -5.18 -1.18 -15.30
CA ILE A 215 -6.29 -2.08 -15.65
C ILE A 215 -7.59 -1.67 -14.95
N ALA A 216 -7.52 -1.33 -13.66
CA ALA A 216 -8.68 -0.85 -12.91
C ALA A 216 -9.27 0.42 -13.53
N GLY A 217 -8.44 1.37 -13.94
CA GLY A 217 -8.88 2.57 -14.65
C GLY A 217 -9.57 2.26 -15.99
N ASP A 218 -9.07 1.27 -16.74
CA ASP A 218 -9.70 0.80 -17.97
C ASP A 218 -11.07 0.14 -17.69
N VAL A 219 -11.21 -0.63 -16.61
CA VAL A 219 -12.49 -1.23 -16.18
C VAL A 219 -13.49 -0.17 -15.74
N VAL A 220 -13.10 0.75 -14.86
CA VAL A 220 -13.97 1.83 -14.36
C VAL A 220 -14.44 2.73 -15.50
N ALA A 221 -13.55 3.04 -16.45
CA ALA A 221 -13.88 3.78 -17.66
C ALA A 221 -14.66 2.95 -18.71
N ARG A 222 -14.98 1.68 -18.43
CA ARG A 222 -15.65 0.73 -19.33
C ARG A 222 -14.95 0.50 -20.67
N ARG A 223 -13.63 0.74 -20.74
CA ARG A 223 -12.79 0.39 -21.89
C ARG A 223 -12.40 -1.09 -21.88
N LEU A 224 -12.46 -1.72 -20.71
CA LEU A 224 -12.24 -3.14 -20.50
C LEU A 224 -13.43 -3.75 -19.76
N GLN A 225 -13.90 -4.91 -20.23
CA GLN A 225 -14.92 -5.73 -19.56
C GLN A 225 -14.42 -7.17 -19.48
N PHE A 226 -14.78 -7.86 -18.41
CA PHE A 226 -14.37 -9.24 -18.15
C PHE A 226 -15.46 -10.26 -18.50
N SER A 227 -16.71 -9.81 -18.64
CA SER A 227 -17.83 -10.66 -19.05
C SER A 227 -17.50 -11.40 -20.36
N PRO A 228 -17.77 -12.72 -20.45
CA PRO A 228 -17.63 -13.45 -21.70
C PRO A 228 -18.49 -12.75 -22.75
N GLU A 229 -17.94 -12.53 -23.95
CA GLU A 229 -18.75 -12.08 -25.09
C GLU A 229 -19.95 -13.01 -25.17
N ALA A 230 -21.16 -12.44 -25.12
CA ALA A 230 -22.35 -13.21 -25.43
C ALA A 230 -22.15 -13.69 -26.88
N GLU A 231 -21.78 -14.96 -27.06
CA GLU A 231 -21.86 -15.62 -28.35
C GLU A 231 -23.27 -15.34 -28.85
N GLY A 232 -23.35 -14.53 -29.91
CA GLY A 232 -24.59 -14.09 -30.49
C GLY A 232 -25.46 -15.28 -30.84
N LEU A 233 -26.71 -15.22 -30.39
CA LEU A 233 -27.83 -16.03 -30.86
C LEU A 233 -27.89 -16.11 -32.39
#